data_AF-A0A8S3AGW5-F1
#
_entry.id   AF-A0A8S3AGW5-F1
#
_cell.length_a   1.000
_cell.length_b   1.000
_cell.length_c   1.000
_cell.angle_alpha   90.00
_cell.angle_beta   90.00
_cell.angle_gamma   90.00
#
_symmetry.space_group_name_H-M   'P 1'
#
loop_
_entity.id
_entity.type
_entity.pdbx_description
1 polymer ?
#
loop_
_entity_poly.entity_id
_entity_poly.type
_entity_poly.pdbx_seq_one_letter_code
_entity_poly.pdbx_strand_id
1 'polypeptide(L)'
;KLTIFAFIFNKKNLLAQVSTGEGKSLIIATIMIIKCLLGEKGDIITSSSVLAERDANENEKLYNLFDISVSHNSSEDISQRQIAYEKQIVYGDVSSFQRDYLLDHFLW
;
A
#
# COMPACT_ATOMS: atom_id res chain seq x y z
N LYS A 1 9.21 0.45 18.67
CA LYS A 1 9.37 -1.02 18.72
C LYS A 1 8.05 -1.73 19.05
N LEU A 2 7.33 -1.38 20.13
CA LEU A 2 6.02 -1.98 20.46
C LEU A 2 4.91 -1.73 19.42
N THR A 3 4.94 -0.58 18.72
CA THR A 3 3.89 -0.19 17.78
C THR A 3 3.71 -1.15 16.60
N ILE A 4 4.81 -1.58 15.96
CA ILE A 4 4.73 -2.50 14.80
C ILE A 4 4.13 -3.84 15.21
N PHE A 5 4.58 -4.41 16.34
CA PHE A 5 4.01 -5.64 16.88
C PHE A 5 2.52 -5.50 17.20
N ALA A 6 2.10 -4.35 17.72
CA ALA A 6 0.67 -4.09 17.95
C ALA A 6 -0.13 -4.12 16.64
N PHE A 7 0.38 -3.54 15.55
CA PHE A 7 -0.31 -3.57 14.24
C PHE A 7 -0.38 -4.96 13.60
N ILE A 8 0.59 -5.83 13.87
CA ILE A 8 0.62 -7.19 13.29
C ILE A 8 -0.23 -8.18 14.09
N PHE A 9 -0.20 -8.11 15.42
CA PHE A 9 -0.82 -9.15 16.27
C PHE A 9 -2.17 -8.77 16.86
N ASN A 10 -2.56 -7.49 16.82
CA ASN A 10 -3.85 -7.07 17.35
C ASN A 10 -4.97 -7.38 16.36
N LYS A 11 -5.99 -8.10 16.84
CA LYS A 11 -7.19 -8.44 16.05
C LYS A 11 -8.13 -7.25 15.81
N LYS A 12 -7.91 -6.11 16.47
CA LYS A 12 -8.71 -4.88 16.30
C LYS A 12 -8.01 -3.92 15.34
N ASN A 13 -8.81 -3.11 14.65
CA ASN A 13 -8.32 -1.96 13.91
C ASN A 13 -7.67 -0.95 14.86
N LEU A 14 -6.44 -0.54 14.55
CA LEU A 14 -5.66 0.39 15.35
C LEU A 14 -5.43 1.70 14.60
N LEU A 15 -5.50 2.80 15.34
CA LEU A 15 -5.06 4.11 14.87
C LEU A 15 -3.77 4.47 15.60
N ALA A 16 -2.71 4.76 14.86
CA ALA A 16 -1.48 5.32 15.42
C ALA A 16 -1.28 6.76 14.96
N GLN A 17 -1.11 7.65 15.93
CA GLN A 17 -0.68 9.01 15.67
C GLN A 17 0.85 9.02 15.55
N VAL A 18 1.33 9.39 14.36
CA VAL A 18 2.75 9.53 14.06
C VAL A 18 2.96 10.97 13.59
N SER A 19 3.76 11.73 14.34
CA SER A 19 4.06 13.12 14.01
C SER A 19 4.87 13.23 12.72
N THR A 20 4.80 14.38 12.07
CA THR A 20 5.63 14.68 10.88
C THR A 20 7.11 14.57 11.23
N GLY A 21 7.88 13.87 10.40
CA GLY A 21 9.30 13.62 10.63
C GLY A 21 9.63 12.35 11.41
N GLU A 22 8.65 11.71 12.06
CA GLU A 22 8.86 10.48 12.86
C GLU A 22 8.90 9.19 12.00
N GLY A 23 8.99 9.31 10.68
CA GLY A 23 9.16 8.17 9.78
C GLY A 23 7.89 7.35 9.51
N LYS A 24 6.72 8.00 9.42
CA LYS A 24 5.44 7.33 9.07
C LYS A 24 5.56 6.41 7.85
N SER A 25 6.21 6.86 6.78
CA SER A 25 6.40 6.07 5.55
C SER A 25 7.20 4.80 5.82
N LEU A 26 8.29 4.88 6.60
CA LEU A 26 9.11 3.72 6.96
C LEU A 26 8.36 2.73 7.87
N ILE A 27 7.57 3.24 8.80
CA ILE A 27 6.72 2.42 9.67
C ILE A 27 5.72 1.63 8.82
N ILE A 28 5.05 2.28 7.86
CA ILE A 28 4.10 1.64 6.94
C ILE A 28 4.80 0.58 6.09
N ALA A 29 5.95 0.91 5.49
CA ALA A 29 6.69 -0.04 4.67
C ALA A 29 7.14 -1.28 5.46
N THR A 30 7.59 -1.09 6.70
CA THR A 30 7.99 -2.20 7.59
C THR A 30 6.81 -3.10 7.93
N ILE A 31 5.65 -2.50 8.23
CA ILE A 31 4.41 -3.28 8.49
C ILE A 31 4.04 -4.08 7.25
N MET A 32 4.04 -3.47 6.07
CA MET A 32 3.68 -4.17 4.83
C MET A 32 4.65 -5.29 4.46
N ILE A 33 5.96 -5.11 4.70
CA ILE A 33 6.94 -6.19 4.53
C ILE A 33 6.56 -7.39 5.39
N ILE A 34 6.30 -7.17 6.68
CA ILE A 34 5.95 -8.26 7.60
C ILE A 34 4.64 -8.93 7.16
N LYS A 35 3.61 -8.15 6.79
CA LYS A 35 2.34 -8.71 6.29
C LYS A 35 2.53 -9.56 5.04
N CYS A 36 3.34 -9.11 4.08
CA CYS A 36 3.63 -9.86 2.86
C CYS A 36 4.42 -11.14 3.14
N LEU A 37 5.38 -11.10 4.06
CA LEU A 37 6.11 -12.29 4.51
C LEU A 37 5.22 -13.32 5.24
N LEU A 38 4.08 -12.87 5.78
CA LEU A 38 3.04 -13.74 6.36
C LEU A 38 2.03 -14.25 5.31
N GLY A 39 2.24 -13.94 4.02
CA GLY A 39 1.38 -14.39 2.92
C GLY A 39 0.19 -13.49 2.63
N GLU A 40 0.11 -12.30 3.25
CA GLU A 40 -0.96 -11.33 2.97
C GLU A 40 -0.58 -10.38 1.83
N LYS A 41 -1.59 -9.85 1.14
CA LYS A 41 -1.46 -8.67 0.28
C LYS A 41 -1.98 -7.44 1.01
N GLY A 42 -1.69 -6.23 0.53
CA GLY A 42 -2.34 -5.06 1.12
C GLY A 42 -2.25 -3.76 0.33
N ASP A 43 -3.23 -2.92 0.61
CA ASP A 43 -3.42 -1.61 -0.02
C ASP A 43 -2.94 -0.50 0.92
N ILE A 44 -2.10 0.40 0.42
CA ILE A 44 -1.66 1.59 1.14
C ILE A 44 -2.38 2.81 0.57
N ILE A 45 -3.23 3.40 1.40
CA ILE A 45 -3.98 4.60 1.06
C ILE A 45 -3.17 5.85 1.44
N THR A 46 -2.89 6.70 0.45
CA THR A 46 -2.27 8.02 0.62
C THR A 46 -3.29 9.13 0.42
N SER A 47 -2.89 10.39 0.69
CA SER A 47 -3.76 11.55 0.52
C SER A 47 -3.89 12.04 -0.92
N SER A 48 -3.03 11.58 -1.84
CA SER A 48 -3.08 11.95 -3.26
C SER A 48 -2.38 10.92 -4.14
N SER A 49 -2.85 10.80 -5.38
CA SER A 49 -2.25 9.92 -6.40
C SER A 49 -0.76 10.15 -6.62
N VAL A 50 -0.30 11.40 -6.56
CA VAL A 50 1.12 11.77 -6.66
C VAL A 50 1.94 11.20 -5.51
N LEU A 51 1.42 11.25 -4.27
CA LEU A 51 2.10 10.65 -3.13
C LEU A 51 2.07 9.12 -3.17
N ALA A 52 0.99 8.52 -3.68
CA ALA A 52 0.92 7.08 -3.90
C ALA A 52 1.99 6.59 -4.87
N GLU A 53 2.10 7.23 -6.03
CA GLU A 53 3.11 6.90 -7.05
C GLU A 53 4.52 7.10 -6.51
N ARG A 54 4.79 8.26 -5.88
CA ARG A 54 6.10 8.53 -5.28
C ARG A 54 6.46 7.47 -4.25
N ASP A 55 5.58 7.18 -3.29
CA ASP A 55 5.88 6.26 -2.19
C ASP A 55 6.02 4.81 -2.68
N ALA A 56 5.29 4.40 -3.72
CA ALA A 56 5.49 3.10 -4.36
C ALA A 56 6.89 3.00 -4.99
N ASN A 57 7.28 4.02 -5.75
CA ASN A 57 8.58 4.06 -6.44
C ASN A 57 9.76 4.16 -5.47
N GLU A 58 9.66 4.99 -4.44
CA GLU A 58 10.71 5.15 -3.42
C GLU A 58 10.93 3.87 -2.62
N ASN A 59 9.86 3.13 -2.29
CA ASN A 59 9.95 1.90 -1.52
C ASN A 59 10.16 0.64 -2.38
N GLU A 60 10.12 0.74 -3.71
CA GLU A 60 10.27 -0.42 -4.62
C GLU A 60 11.56 -1.19 -4.34
N LYS A 61 12.70 -0.49 -4.26
CA LYS A 61 13.99 -1.13 -3.94
C LYS A 61 13.97 -1.84 -2.60
N LEU A 62 13.29 -1.27 -1.60
CA LEU A 62 13.19 -1.85 -0.28
C LEU A 62 12.33 -3.14 -0.31
N TYR A 63 11.18 -3.11 -0.97
CA TYR A 63 10.31 -4.29 -1.10
C TYR A 63 10.97 -5.41 -1.91
N ASN A 64 11.69 -5.06 -2.99
CA ASN A 64 12.42 -6.02 -3.81
C ASN A 64 13.52 -6.77 -3.04
N LEU A 65 14.10 -6.19 -1.97
CA LEU A 65 15.05 -6.92 -1.11
C LEU A 65 14.43 -8.12 -0.39
N PHE A 66 13.10 -8.18 -0.31
CA PHE A 66 12.33 -9.24 0.31
C PHE A 66 11.48 -10.02 -0.70
N ASP A 67 11.75 -9.86 -2.01
CA ASP A 67 10.98 -10.45 -3.11
C ASP A 67 9.48 -10.05 -3.10
N ILE A 68 9.17 -8.85 -2.59
CA ILE A 68 7.80 -8.33 -2.51
C ILE A 68 7.54 -7.39 -3.68
N SER A 69 6.49 -7.70 -4.44
CA SER A 69 6.06 -6.89 -5.57
C SER A 69 5.16 -5.72 -5.14
N VAL A 70 5.46 -4.51 -5.63
CA VAL A 70 4.70 -3.28 -5.36
C VAL A 70 4.28 -2.58 -6.65
N SER A 71 3.15 -1.87 -6.63
CA SER A 71 2.75 -0.93 -7.68
C SER A 71 1.80 0.14 -7.12
N HIS A 72 1.23 0.98 -7.99
CA HIS A 72 0.25 2.00 -7.65
C HIS A 72 -0.88 2.04 -8.68
N ASN A 73 -2.08 2.45 -8.26
CA ASN A 73 -3.26 2.55 -9.13
C ASN A 73 -3.52 3.98 -9.66
N SER A 74 -2.51 4.85 -9.61
CA SER A 74 -2.60 6.24 -10.07
C SER A 74 -2.62 6.41 -11.61
N SER A 75 -2.36 5.35 -12.40
CA SER A 75 -2.31 5.44 -13.86
C SER A 75 -3.69 5.71 -14.48
N GLU A 76 -3.74 6.49 -15.56
CA GLU A 76 -4.97 6.68 -16.34
C GLU A 76 -5.29 5.45 -17.22
N ASP A 77 -4.29 4.63 -17.55
CA ASP A 77 -4.46 3.42 -18.35
C ASP A 77 -5.06 2.28 -17.50
N ILE A 78 -6.24 1.80 -17.91
CA ILE A 78 -6.97 0.70 -17.27
C ILE A 78 -6.11 -0.57 -17.19
N SER A 79 -5.38 -0.89 -18.26
CA SER A 79 -4.58 -2.11 -18.35
C SER A 79 -3.45 -2.10 -17.32
N GLN A 80 -2.79 -0.94 -17.16
CA GLN A 80 -1.76 -0.77 -16.15
C GLN A 80 -2.31 -0.90 -14.73
N ARG A 81 -3.51 -0.36 -14.47
CA ARG A 81 -4.16 -0.50 -13.17
C ARG A 81 -4.53 -1.95 -12.86
N GLN A 82 -5.04 -2.70 -13.84
CA GLN A 82 -5.31 -4.14 -13.66
C GLN A 82 -4.03 -4.91 -13.30
N ILE A 83 -2.92 -4.65 -14.00
CA ILE A 83 -1.61 -5.26 -13.68
C ILE A 83 -1.12 -4.84 -12.28
N ALA A 84 -1.40 -3.61 -11.84
CA ALA A 84 -1.03 -3.15 -10.50
C ALA A 84 -1.68 -4.01 -9.40
N TYR A 85 -2.94 -4.41 -9.57
CA TYR A 85 -3.67 -5.26 -8.60
C TYR A 85 -3.17 -6.71 -8.55
N GLU A 86 -2.35 -7.16 -9.51
CA GLU A 86 -1.69 -8.47 -9.44
C GLU A 86 -0.54 -8.49 -8.41
N LYS A 87 0.00 -7.32 -8.05
CA LYS A 87 1.11 -7.17 -7.10
C LYS A 87 0.69 -7.48 -5.67
N GLN A 88 1.66 -7.58 -4.76
CA GLN A 88 1.40 -7.82 -3.34
C GLN A 88 1.02 -6.55 -2.60
N ILE A 89 1.60 -5.42 -2.99
CA ILE A 89 1.34 -4.12 -2.40
C ILE A 89 0.85 -3.16 -3.48
N VAL A 90 -0.28 -2.49 -3.23
CA VAL A 90 -0.79 -1.43 -4.12
C VAL A 90 -0.91 -0.13 -3.34
N TYR A 91 -0.24 0.92 -3.82
CA TYR A 91 -0.45 2.27 -3.33
C TYR A 91 -1.54 2.97 -4.14
N GLY A 92 -2.34 3.80 -3.48
CA GLY A 92 -3.36 4.59 -4.15
C GLY A 92 -3.92 5.68 -3.25
N ASP A 93 -4.57 6.67 -3.84
CA ASP A 93 -5.44 7.54 -3.06
C ASP A 93 -6.86 6.95 -2.96
N VAL A 94 -7.64 7.52 -2.03
CA VAL A 94 -9.01 7.05 -1.77
C VAL A 94 -9.84 7.04 -3.05
N SER A 95 -9.76 8.11 -3.85
CA SER A 95 -10.52 8.26 -5.07
C SER A 95 -10.16 7.22 -6.12
N SER A 96 -8.89 6.86 -6.25
CA SER A 96 -8.44 5.84 -7.22
C SER A 96 -8.92 4.45 -6.83
N PHE A 97 -8.81 4.07 -5.56
CA PHE A 97 -9.38 2.80 -5.08
C PHE A 97 -10.90 2.75 -5.27
N GLN A 98 -11.61 3.84 -4.99
CA GLN A 98 -13.05 3.91 -5.19
C GLN A 98 -13.44 3.79 -6.67
N ARG A 99 -12.73 4.49 -7.56
CA ARG A 99 -12.92 4.38 -9.00
C ARG A 99 -12.74 2.93 -9.44
N ASP A 100 -11.63 2.31 -9.07
CA ASP A 100 -11.30 0.97 -9.56
C ASP A 100 -12.23 -0.09 -8.97
N TYR A 101 -12.68 0.06 -7.72
CA TYR A 101 -13.75 -0.77 -7.14
C TYR A 101 -15.04 -0.69 -7.96
N LEU A 102 -15.47 0.51 -8.37
CA LEU A 102 -16.67 0.68 -9.20
C LEU A 102 -16.48 0.08 -10.60
N LEU A 103 -15.32 0.25 -11.21
CA LEU A 103 -15.02 -0.35 -12.51
C LEU A 103 -15.06 -1.88 -12.44
N ASP A 104 -14.46 -2.47 -11.40
CA ASP A 104 -14.43 -3.92 -11.17
C ASP A 104 -15.83 -4.53 -10.97
N HIS A 105 -16.75 -3.80 -10.34
CA HIS A 105 -18.10 -4.30 -10.07
C HIS A 105 -19.11 -4.13 -11.21
N PHE A 106 -18.90 -3.16 -12.10
CA PHE A 106 -19.92 -2.76 -13.08
C PHE A 106 -19.48 -2.83 -14.55
N LEU A 107 -18.18 -2.90 -14.83
CA LEU A 107 -17.65 -2.82 -16.19
C LEU A 107 -16.69 -3.96 -16.54
N TRP A 108 -15.96 -4.48 -15.56
CA TRP A 108 -15.11 -5.65 -15.74
C TRP A 108 -15.89 -6.95 -15.59
#